data_AF-A0A0S8BEA0-F1
#
_entry.id   AF-A0A0S8BEA0-F1
#
_cell.length_a   1.000
_cell.length_b   1.000
_cell.length_c   1.000
_cell.angle_alpha   90.00
_cell.angle_beta   90.00
_cell.angle_gamma   90.00
#
_symmetry.space_group_name_H-M   'P 1'
#
loop_
_entity.id
_entity.type
_entity.pdbx_description
1 polymer ?
#
loop_
_entity_poly.entity_id
_entity_poly.type
_entity_poly.pdbx_seq_one_letter_code
_entity_poly.pdbx_strand_id
1 'polypeptide(L)'
;MATLSFERVDKTVTVLAPDTSVTVQELVDAIADYADEPAYLDLDMMATWEGKADLGGGEFTGITLTMINDWRIQFEARGGPTYESCQVSGGNLVAVNSYGNNPIKPTAYTQVQIRQSQAPTLLVGVDNPVTVGLIQTDVVDAVALSADAVAEIVAGIFSKVIAAPTGAPALGTADFEELIAWLAMRHQLAKRTFNKTTGVETQRNPGDTGDVATGTHSDDGTTTTLDKLT
;
A
#
# COMPACT_ATOMS: atom_id res chain seq x y z
N MET A 1 11.81 -50.10 -5.31
CA MET A 1 11.87 -49.41 -6.61
C MET A 1 10.69 -49.86 -7.41
N ALA A 2 9.88 -48.91 -7.86
CA ALA A 2 8.75 -49.22 -8.71
C ALA A 2 9.24 -49.76 -10.06
N THR A 3 8.50 -50.70 -10.64
CA THR A 3 8.86 -51.25 -11.96
C THR A 3 8.33 -50.32 -13.06
N LEU A 4 9.22 -49.83 -13.93
CA LEU A 4 8.89 -48.86 -14.97
C LEU A 4 9.02 -49.47 -16.37
N SER A 5 8.10 -49.11 -17.26
CA SER A 5 8.12 -49.49 -18.67
C SER A 5 8.01 -48.26 -19.56
N PHE A 6 8.84 -48.19 -20.61
CA PHE A 6 8.94 -47.04 -21.51
C PHE A 6 8.32 -47.38 -22.86
N GLU A 7 7.25 -46.67 -23.23
CA GLU A 7 6.61 -46.79 -24.55
C GLU A 7 7.02 -45.61 -25.43
N ARG A 8 7.73 -45.92 -26.54
CA ARG A 8 8.34 -44.93 -27.43
C ARG A 8 7.32 -44.27 -28.35
N VAL A 9 6.34 -45.04 -28.81
CA VAL A 9 5.33 -44.55 -29.77
C VAL A 9 4.37 -43.57 -29.08
N ASP A 10 3.91 -43.95 -27.89
CA ASP A 10 2.98 -43.15 -27.09
C ASP A 10 3.67 -42.12 -26.19
N LYS A 11 5.02 -42.10 -26.19
CA LYS A 11 5.85 -41.25 -25.33
C LYS A 11 5.38 -41.29 -23.88
N THR A 12 5.28 -42.49 -23.33
CA THR A 12 4.71 -42.68 -22.00
C THR A 12 5.61 -43.56 -21.12
N VAL A 13 5.85 -43.11 -19.89
CA VAL A 13 6.50 -43.89 -18.84
C VAL A 13 5.43 -44.51 -17.96
N THR A 14 5.35 -45.83 -17.94
CA THR A 14 4.32 -46.60 -17.24
C THR A 14 4.87 -47.18 -15.95
N VAL A 15 4.23 -46.87 -14.82
CA VAL A 15 4.44 -47.57 -13.56
C VAL A 15 3.62 -48.84 -13.56
N LEU A 16 4.28 -50.00 -13.57
CA LEU A 16 3.64 -51.30 -13.65
C LEU A 16 2.98 -51.67 -12.32
N ALA A 17 1.87 -52.41 -12.40
CA ALA A 17 1.28 -53.06 -11.25
C ALA A 17 2.27 -54.10 -10.67
N PRO A 18 2.31 -54.27 -9.34
CA PRO A 18 1.36 -53.78 -8.34
C PRO A 18 1.68 -52.39 -7.77
N ASP A 19 2.78 -51.75 -8.18
CA ASP A 19 3.29 -50.54 -7.52
C ASP A 19 2.30 -49.37 -7.59
N THR A 20 2.03 -48.72 -6.46
CA THR A 20 1.10 -47.59 -6.34
C THR A 20 1.80 -46.29 -5.98
N SER A 21 3.11 -46.31 -5.77
CA SER A 21 3.90 -45.12 -5.46
C SER A 21 5.21 -45.14 -6.22
N VAL A 22 5.59 -43.98 -6.76
CA VAL A 22 6.91 -43.78 -7.37
C VAL A 22 7.49 -42.46 -6.89
N THR A 23 8.79 -42.44 -6.63
CA THR A 23 9.50 -41.20 -6.30
C THR A 23 10.06 -40.54 -7.56
N VAL A 24 10.18 -39.22 -7.54
CA VAL A 24 10.82 -38.47 -8.64
C VAL A 24 12.27 -38.91 -8.83
N GLN A 25 12.96 -39.29 -7.76
CA GLN A 25 14.30 -39.87 -7.84
C GLN A 25 14.30 -41.17 -8.66
N GLU A 26 13.40 -42.11 -8.37
CA GLU A 26 13.29 -43.36 -9.14
C GLU A 26 12.97 -43.11 -10.62
N LEU A 27 12.13 -42.11 -10.91
CA LEU A 27 11.82 -41.72 -12.29
C LEU A 27 13.05 -41.18 -13.00
N VAL A 28 13.82 -40.30 -12.36
CA VAL A 28 15.06 -39.75 -12.93
C VAL A 28 16.07 -40.85 -13.19
N ASP A 29 16.29 -41.74 -12.21
CA ASP A 29 17.27 -42.81 -12.33
C ASP A 29 16.90 -43.77 -13.47
N ALA A 30 15.62 -44.13 -13.60
CA ALA A 30 15.15 -45.00 -14.67
C ALA A 30 15.15 -44.31 -16.04
N ILE A 31 14.83 -43.02 -16.13
CA ILE A 31 14.94 -42.26 -17.39
C ILE A 31 16.40 -42.16 -17.82
N ALA A 32 17.33 -41.92 -16.88
CA ALA A 32 18.75 -41.85 -17.18
C ALA A 32 19.31 -43.21 -17.65
N ASP A 33 18.94 -44.30 -16.96
CA ASP A 33 19.32 -45.67 -17.35
C ASP A 33 18.76 -46.03 -18.74
N TYR A 34 17.51 -45.66 -19.02
CA TYR A 34 16.92 -45.85 -20.35
C TYR A 34 17.60 -45.01 -21.43
N ALA A 35 18.00 -43.77 -21.12
CA ALA A 35 18.64 -42.88 -22.08
C ALA A 35 20.10 -43.24 -22.40
N ASP A 36 20.79 -43.99 -21.53
CA ASP A 36 22.18 -44.41 -21.72
C ASP A 36 22.34 -45.66 -22.63
N GLU A 37 21.25 -46.37 -22.90
CA GLU A 37 21.30 -47.56 -23.76
C GLU A 37 21.61 -47.16 -25.22
N PRO A 38 22.62 -47.78 -25.88
CA PRO A 38 23.03 -47.45 -27.24
C PRO A 38 21.90 -47.51 -28.28
N ALA A 39 20.90 -48.37 -28.05
CA ALA A 39 19.74 -48.52 -28.91
C ALA A 39 18.75 -47.33 -28.86
N TYR A 40 18.94 -46.41 -27.92
CA TYR A 40 18.01 -45.30 -27.62
C TYR A 40 18.66 -43.92 -27.71
N LEU A 41 19.91 -43.83 -28.16
CA LEU A 41 20.62 -42.55 -28.34
C LEU A 41 20.03 -41.67 -29.47
N ASP A 42 19.16 -42.22 -30.31
CA ASP A 42 18.46 -41.52 -31.38
C ASP A 42 17.15 -40.84 -30.92
N LEU A 43 16.70 -41.12 -29.69
CA LEU A 43 15.50 -40.53 -29.14
C LEU A 43 15.73 -39.09 -28.69
N ASP A 44 14.74 -38.26 -28.98
CA ASP A 44 14.66 -36.93 -28.39
C ASP A 44 14.62 -37.02 -26.87
N MET A 45 15.28 -36.06 -26.21
CA MET A 45 15.36 -35.98 -24.76
C MET A 45 13.97 -36.08 -24.13
N MET A 46 13.78 -36.98 -23.15
CA MET A 46 12.47 -37.28 -22.57
C MET A 46 12.11 -36.31 -21.44
N ALA A 47 13.09 -35.94 -20.64
CA ALA A 47 12.92 -35.07 -19.49
C ALA A 47 14.21 -34.33 -19.17
N THR A 48 14.09 -33.19 -18.50
CA THR A 48 15.17 -32.50 -17.81
C THR A 48 14.91 -32.54 -16.32
N TRP A 49 15.96 -32.53 -15.50
CA TRP A 49 15.82 -32.50 -14.05
C TRP A 49 16.86 -31.60 -13.40
N GLU A 50 16.45 -30.93 -12.34
CA GLU A 50 17.28 -30.03 -11.53
C GLU A 50 17.02 -30.27 -10.04
N GLY A 51 17.98 -29.95 -9.17
CA GLY A 51 17.87 -30.09 -7.71
C GLY A 51 18.85 -31.10 -7.13
N LYS A 52 18.46 -31.74 -6.01
CA LYS A 52 19.30 -32.68 -5.23
C LYS A 52 20.61 -32.06 -4.70
N ALA A 53 20.60 -30.78 -4.39
CA ALA A 53 21.71 -30.12 -3.72
C ALA A 53 21.77 -30.59 -2.26
N ASP A 54 22.96 -30.93 -1.78
CA ASP A 54 23.20 -31.25 -0.37
C ASP A 54 23.06 -29.98 0.48
N LEU A 55 22.16 -30.02 1.47
CA LEU A 55 21.94 -28.94 2.44
C LEU A 55 22.80 -29.13 3.70
N GLY A 56 23.57 -30.21 3.78
CA GLY A 56 24.27 -30.65 4.97
C GLY A 56 23.41 -31.52 5.86
N GLY A 57 24.04 -32.30 6.74
CA GLY A 57 23.32 -33.14 7.72
C GLY A 57 22.54 -34.32 7.11
N GLY A 58 22.79 -34.66 5.85
CA GLY A 58 22.06 -35.72 5.13
C GLY A 58 20.72 -35.26 4.56
N GLU A 59 20.44 -33.95 4.56
CA GLU A 59 19.27 -33.37 3.90
C GLU A 59 19.63 -32.91 2.47
N PHE A 60 18.70 -33.12 1.54
CA PHE A 60 18.87 -32.74 0.13
C PHE A 60 17.69 -31.91 -0.34
N THR A 61 17.92 -30.99 -1.28
CA THR A 61 16.81 -30.29 -1.95
C THR A 61 15.98 -31.24 -2.80
N GLY A 62 14.68 -30.97 -2.89
CA GLY A 62 13.77 -31.74 -3.77
C GLY A 62 14.18 -31.64 -5.24
N ILE A 63 13.91 -32.70 -6.00
CA ILE A 63 14.19 -32.76 -7.43
C ILE A 63 13.00 -32.21 -8.20
N THR A 64 13.24 -31.33 -9.15
CA THR A 64 12.22 -30.91 -10.13
C THR A 64 12.48 -31.64 -11.43
N LEU A 65 11.57 -32.55 -11.80
CA LEU A 65 11.56 -33.29 -13.05
C LEU A 65 10.57 -32.62 -14.02
N THR A 66 11.08 -32.19 -15.17
CA THR A 66 10.29 -31.61 -16.25
C THR A 66 10.24 -32.58 -17.43
N MET A 67 9.08 -33.19 -17.66
CA MET A 67 8.83 -34.02 -18.84
C MET A 67 8.71 -33.11 -20.08
N ILE A 68 9.40 -33.42 -21.16
CA ILE A 68 9.40 -32.61 -22.38
C ILE A 68 9.01 -33.46 -23.59
N ASN A 69 8.88 -32.84 -24.77
CA ASN A 69 8.63 -33.54 -26.05
C ASN A 69 7.38 -34.44 -26.04
N ASP A 70 6.32 -34.01 -25.33
CA ASP A 70 5.05 -34.74 -25.13
C ASP A 70 5.13 -36.01 -24.26
N TRP A 71 6.26 -36.26 -23.59
CA TRP A 71 6.36 -37.36 -22.65
C TRP A 71 5.47 -37.15 -21.42
N ARG A 72 4.83 -38.23 -20.97
CA ARG A 72 3.96 -38.26 -19.77
C ARG A 72 4.16 -39.51 -18.95
N ILE A 73 3.77 -39.45 -17.69
CA ILE A 73 3.79 -40.59 -16.76
C ILE A 73 2.38 -41.16 -16.66
N GLN A 74 2.27 -42.48 -16.63
CA GLN A 74 1.01 -43.19 -16.41
C GLN A 74 1.20 -44.32 -15.40
N PHE A 75 0.14 -44.68 -14.69
CA PHE A 75 0.11 -45.92 -13.91
C PHE A 75 -0.63 -46.98 -14.70
N GLU A 76 -0.19 -48.24 -14.64
CA GLU A 76 -0.88 -49.35 -15.27
C GLU A 76 -2.34 -49.44 -14.78
N ALA A 77 -3.25 -49.70 -15.72
CA ALA A 77 -4.68 -49.82 -15.44
C ALA A 77 -4.95 -50.91 -14.41
N ARG A 78 -5.90 -50.65 -13.50
CA ARG A 78 -6.26 -51.59 -12.43
C ARG A 78 -7.51 -52.38 -12.77
N GLY A 79 -7.68 -53.53 -12.12
CA GLY A 79 -8.77 -54.48 -12.41
C GLY A 79 -10.18 -53.95 -12.11
N GLY A 80 -10.32 -52.85 -11.38
CA GLY A 80 -11.60 -52.28 -10.96
C GLY A 80 -12.36 -53.16 -9.95
N PRO A 81 -13.56 -52.73 -9.48
CA PRO A 81 -14.34 -51.57 -9.92
C PRO A 81 -14.02 -50.25 -9.18
N THR A 82 -13.21 -50.28 -8.13
CA THR A 82 -12.80 -49.10 -7.37
C THR A 82 -11.53 -48.47 -7.94
N TYR A 83 -11.36 -47.16 -7.74
CA TYR A 83 -10.11 -46.47 -8.08
C TYR A 83 -9.03 -46.79 -7.03
N GLU A 84 -7.83 -47.14 -7.49
CA GLU A 84 -6.64 -47.22 -6.64
C GLU A 84 -5.94 -45.87 -6.60
N SER A 85 -5.55 -45.43 -5.40
CA SER A 85 -4.77 -44.19 -5.25
C SER A 85 -3.32 -44.47 -5.58
N CYS A 86 -2.82 -43.79 -6.61
CA CYS A 86 -1.43 -43.84 -7.03
C CYS A 86 -0.74 -42.52 -6.65
N GLN A 87 0.53 -42.56 -6.26
CA GLN A 87 1.23 -41.38 -5.73
C GLN A 87 2.57 -41.15 -6.42
N VAL A 88 2.84 -39.90 -6.77
CA VAL A 88 4.18 -39.44 -7.18
C VAL A 88 4.70 -38.50 -6.10
N SER A 89 5.90 -38.74 -5.56
CA SER A 89 6.44 -37.99 -4.42
C SER A 89 7.96 -37.75 -4.51
N GLY A 90 8.53 -37.02 -3.55
CA GLY A 90 9.99 -36.83 -3.45
C GLY A 90 10.54 -35.73 -4.36
N GLY A 91 9.66 -34.88 -4.91
CA GLY A 91 10.06 -33.81 -5.80
C GLY A 91 8.87 -33.11 -6.44
N ASN A 92 9.16 -32.28 -7.43
CA ASN A 92 8.19 -31.60 -8.27
C ASN A 92 8.15 -32.27 -9.63
N LEU A 93 6.93 -32.56 -10.11
CA LEU A 93 6.70 -33.10 -11.44
C LEU A 93 6.01 -32.04 -12.28
N VAL A 94 6.64 -31.67 -13.39
CA VAL A 94 6.17 -30.67 -14.36
C VAL A 94 6.22 -31.29 -15.76
N ALA A 95 5.41 -30.79 -16.69
CA ALA A 95 5.54 -31.15 -18.09
C ALA A 95 5.46 -29.92 -19.00
N VAL A 96 6.16 -29.99 -20.13
CA VAL A 96 6.05 -29.08 -21.27
C VAL A 96 5.54 -29.91 -22.44
N ASN A 97 4.22 -29.88 -22.67
CA ASN A 97 3.57 -30.71 -23.67
C ASN A 97 2.31 -30.08 -24.26
N SER A 98 1.85 -30.64 -25.36
CA SER A 98 0.61 -30.26 -26.06
C SER A 98 -0.66 -30.57 -25.27
N TYR A 99 -0.58 -31.31 -24.16
CA TYR A 99 -1.70 -31.72 -23.31
C TYR A 99 -1.99 -30.74 -22.16
N GLY A 100 -1.75 -29.45 -22.40
CA GLY A 100 -1.92 -28.41 -21.38
C GLY A 100 -0.92 -28.53 -20.23
N ASN A 101 0.32 -28.96 -20.52
CA ASN A 101 1.39 -29.14 -19.54
C ASN A 101 1.04 -30.13 -18.43
N ASN A 102 0.14 -31.09 -18.70
CA ASN A 102 -0.23 -32.14 -17.75
C ASN A 102 0.80 -33.28 -17.81
N PRO A 103 1.55 -33.56 -16.71
CA PRO A 103 2.54 -34.63 -16.70
C PRO A 103 1.92 -36.03 -16.57
N ILE A 104 0.62 -36.14 -16.24
CA ILE A 104 -0.05 -37.43 -16.02
C ILE A 104 -0.95 -37.79 -17.20
N LYS A 105 -0.74 -38.98 -17.77
CA LYS A 105 -1.69 -39.62 -18.70
C LYS A 105 -2.67 -40.48 -17.88
N PRO A 106 -3.99 -40.20 -17.93
CA PRO A 106 -4.97 -40.93 -17.14
C PRO A 106 -5.15 -42.37 -17.67
N THR A 107 -5.37 -43.31 -16.76
CA THR A 107 -5.65 -44.72 -17.07
C THR A 107 -6.85 -45.23 -16.29
N ALA A 108 -7.38 -46.41 -16.65
CA ALA A 108 -8.59 -46.95 -16.03
C ALA A 108 -8.34 -47.34 -14.57
N TYR A 109 -9.27 -46.96 -13.69
CA TYR A 109 -9.28 -47.30 -12.26
C TYR A 109 -8.04 -46.84 -11.47
N THR A 110 -7.33 -45.82 -11.95
CA THR A 110 -6.22 -45.19 -11.22
C THR A 110 -6.58 -43.74 -10.87
N GLN A 111 -6.20 -43.31 -9.67
CA GLN A 111 -6.28 -41.93 -9.23
C GLN A 111 -4.90 -41.46 -8.80
N VAL A 112 -4.24 -40.67 -9.65
CA VAL A 112 -2.88 -40.21 -9.41
C VAL A 112 -2.88 -38.91 -8.58
N GLN A 113 -2.14 -38.91 -7.48
CA GLN A 113 -1.89 -37.75 -6.63
C GLN A 113 -0.40 -37.38 -6.71
N ILE A 114 -0.10 -36.15 -7.10
CA ILE A 114 1.27 -35.62 -7.09
C ILE A 114 1.50 -34.91 -5.75
N ARG A 115 2.36 -35.48 -4.90
CA ARG A 115 2.82 -34.88 -3.65
C ARG A 115 4.08 -34.07 -3.92
N GLN A 116 3.88 -32.82 -4.29
CA GLN A 116 4.97 -31.89 -4.62
C GLN A 116 5.78 -31.48 -3.38
N SER A 117 7.08 -31.29 -3.56
CA SER A 117 7.96 -30.75 -2.53
C SER A 117 7.82 -29.23 -2.44
N GLN A 118 7.40 -28.74 -1.28
CA GLN A 118 7.34 -27.32 -0.98
C GLN A 118 8.72 -26.86 -0.50
N ALA A 119 9.58 -26.43 -1.41
CA ALA A 119 10.70 -25.56 -1.04
C ALA A 119 10.18 -24.11 -1.01
N PRO A 120 10.50 -23.29 0.00
CA PRO A 120 10.12 -21.89 -0.01
C PRO A 120 10.79 -21.19 -1.19
N THR A 121 10.02 -20.96 -2.26
CA THR A 121 10.47 -20.16 -3.40
C THR A 121 10.48 -18.70 -2.98
N LEU A 122 11.64 -18.04 -3.14
CA LEU A 122 11.71 -16.59 -3.03
C LEU A 122 10.79 -16.01 -4.13
N LEU A 123 9.62 -15.51 -3.74
CA LEU A 123 8.79 -14.70 -4.61
C LEU A 123 9.57 -13.41 -4.86
N VAL A 124 10.33 -13.36 -5.96
CA VAL A 124 10.69 -12.09 -6.56
C VAL A 124 9.38 -11.53 -7.08
N GLY A 125 8.74 -10.71 -6.24
CA GLY A 125 7.61 -9.89 -6.67
C GLY A 125 8.08 -8.99 -7.79
N VAL A 126 7.87 -9.40 -9.04
CA VAL A 126 7.70 -8.45 -10.12
C VAL A 126 6.32 -7.82 -9.88
N ASP A 127 6.38 -6.53 -9.57
CA ASP A 127 5.29 -5.66 -9.16
C ASP A 127 4.66 -6.03 -7.81
N ASN A 128 5.19 -5.42 -6.75
CA ASN A 128 4.35 -5.00 -5.65
C ASN A 128 3.25 -4.09 -6.26
N PRO A 129 1.96 -4.47 -6.29
CA PRO A 129 0.94 -3.44 -6.32
C PRO A 129 1.13 -2.69 -5.02
N VAL A 130 1.66 -1.47 -5.12
CA VAL A 130 1.74 -0.52 -4.02
C VAL A 130 0.46 -0.65 -3.21
N THR A 131 0.59 -1.16 -1.98
CA THR A 131 -0.54 -1.47 -1.11
C THR A 131 -1.31 -0.17 -0.92
N VAL A 132 -2.42 -0.02 -1.64
CA VAL A 132 -3.27 1.18 -1.67
C VAL A 132 -3.72 1.61 -0.26
N GLY A 133 -3.64 0.69 0.72
CA GLY A 133 -3.91 0.97 2.12
C GLY A 133 -2.94 1.94 2.80
N LEU A 134 -1.65 1.97 2.43
CA LEU A 134 -0.71 2.94 3.05
C LEU A 134 -0.87 4.34 2.44
N ILE A 135 -1.06 4.42 1.11
CA ILE A 135 -1.35 5.68 0.43
C ILE A 135 -2.69 6.28 0.92
N GLN A 136 -3.71 5.46 1.14
CA GLN A 136 -4.98 5.96 1.69
C GLN A 136 -4.83 6.52 3.09
N THR A 137 -4.02 5.88 3.94
CA THR A 137 -3.80 6.34 5.31
C THR A 137 -3.00 7.66 5.30
N ASP A 138 -1.94 7.75 4.49
CA ASP A 138 -1.14 8.97 4.36
C ASP A 138 -1.94 10.17 3.82
N VAL A 139 -2.87 9.95 2.89
CA VAL A 139 -3.75 11.02 2.38
C VAL A 139 -4.81 11.42 3.42
N VAL A 140 -5.36 10.47 4.18
CA VAL A 140 -6.31 10.77 5.25
C VAL A 140 -5.62 11.55 6.38
N ASP A 141 -4.39 11.17 6.74
CA ASP A 141 -3.58 11.86 7.74
C ASP A 141 -3.19 13.26 7.28
N ALA A 142 -2.86 13.45 5.99
CA ALA A 142 -2.59 14.78 5.43
C ALA A 142 -3.82 15.70 5.44
N VAL A 143 -5.02 15.17 5.17
CA VAL A 143 -6.27 15.93 5.26
C VAL A 143 -6.59 16.29 6.70
N ALA A 144 -6.40 15.37 7.65
CA ALA A 144 -6.59 15.63 9.08
C ALA A 144 -5.60 16.70 9.60
N LEU A 145 -4.31 16.61 9.25
CA LEU A 145 -3.31 17.63 9.58
C LEU A 145 -3.68 19.01 9.06
N SER A 146 -4.26 19.10 7.85
CA SER A 146 -4.70 20.37 7.29
C SER A 146 -5.88 20.98 8.05
N ALA A 147 -6.81 20.16 8.55
CA ALA A 147 -7.96 20.63 9.33
C ALA A 147 -7.53 21.13 10.73
N ASP A 148 -6.65 20.39 11.40
CA ASP A 148 -6.12 20.76 12.72
C ASP A 148 -5.25 22.02 12.65
N ALA A 149 -4.39 22.14 11.63
CA ALA A 149 -3.58 23.34 11.41
C ALA A 149 -4.45 24.58 11.13
N VAL A 150 -5.53 24.42 10.34
CA VAL A 150 -6.50 25.51 10.10
C VAL A 150 -7.22 25.90 11.39
N ALA A 151 -7.63 24.92 12.21
CA ALA A 151 -8.26 25.19 13.50
C ALA A 151 -7.32 25.92 14.47
N GLU A 152 -6.04 25.56 14.51
CA GLU A 152 -5.03 26.23 15.34
C GLU A 152 -4.75 27.66 14.86
N ILE A 153 -4.58 27.88 13.55
CA ILE A 153 -4.37 29.23 12.98
C ILE A 153 -5.57 30.13 13.28
N VAL A 154 -6.79 29.61 13.07
CA VAL A 154 -8.04 30.29 13.43
C VAL A 154 -8.03 30.62 14.92
N ALA A 155 -7.84 29.65 15.81
CA ALA A 155 -7.83 29.88 17.24
C ALA A 155 -6.73 30.87 17.68
N GLY A 156 -5.53 30.82 17.09
CA GLY A 156 -4.41 31.69 17.41
C GLY A 156 -4.60 33.14 16.94
N ILE A 157 -5.15 33.34 15.74
CA ILE A 157 -5.53 34.67 15.23
C ILE A 157 -6.67 35.23 16.09
N PHE A 158 -7.69 34.44 16.37
CA PHE A 158 -8.88 34.92 17.09
C PHE A 158 -8.66 35.09 18.60
N SER A 159 -7.82 34.27 19.25
CA SER A 159 -7.43 34.45 20.65
C SER A 159 -6.75 35.80 20.90
N LYS A 160 -5.91 36.26 19.97
CA LYS A 160 -5.31 37.60 20.03
C LYS A 160 -6.29 38.74 19.71
N VAL A 161 -7.40 38.45 19.04
CA VAL A 161 -8.49 39.41 18.75
C VAL A 161 -9.48 39.53 19.93
N ILE A 162 -9.64 38.48 20.75
CA ILE A 162 -10.63 38.40 21.86
C ILE A 162 -10.27 39.23 23.11
N ALA A 163 -9.13 39.93 23.15
CA ALA A 163 -9.03 41.13 23.99
C ALA A 163 -9.79 42.32 23.35
N ALA A 164 -10.99 42.06 22.82
CA ALA A 164 -11.78 43.02 22.08
C ALA A 164 -12.31 44.09 23.04
N PRO A 165 -11.93 45.37 22.88
CA PRO A 165 -12.67 46.47 23.49
C PRO A 165 -14.09 46.52 22.90
N THR A 166 -15.00 47.12 23.65
CA THR A 166 -16.40 47.37 23.28
C THR A 166 -16.56 47.79 21.81
N GLY A 167 -17.41 47.10 21.04
CA GLY A 167 -17.72 47.46 19.64
C GLY A 167 -16.98 46.67 18.55
N ALA A 168 -16.35 45.54 18.87
CA ALA A 168 -15.88 44.60 17.85
C ALA A 168 -17.08 43.85 17.20
N PRO A 169 -17.05 43.61 15.87
CA PRO A 169 -18.04 42.78 15.20
C PRO A 169 -18.07 41.36 15.77
N ALA A 170 -19.26 40.77 15.87
CA ALA A 170 -19.46 39.46 16.47
C ALA A 170 -18.84 38.34 15.60
N LEU A 171 -17.95 37.55 16.21
CA LEU A 171 -17.31 36.42 15.57
C LEU A 171 -18.35 35.37 15.16
N GLY A 172 -18.39 35.07 13.86
CA GLY A 172 -19.32 34.12 13.24
C GLY A 172 -20.36 34.74 12.30
N THR A 173 -20.48 36.07 12.27
CA THR A 173 -21.43 36.78 11.38
C THR A 173 -20.80 37.86 10.50
N ALA A 174 -19.59 38.31 10.83
CA ALA A 174 -18.86 39.27 10.04
C ALA A 174 -17.96 38.58 9.02
N ASP A 175 -18.02 39.02 7.77
CA ASP A 175 -17.11 38.57 6.74
C ASP A 175 -15.68 39.08 7.01
N PHE A 176 -14.69 38.36 6.50
CA PHE A 176 -13.27 38.64 6.77
C PHE A 176 -12.86 40.09 6.42
N GLU A 177 -13.47 40.67 5.38
CA GLU A 177 -13.25 42.05 4.97
C GLU A 177 -13.72 43.07 6.02
N GLU A 178 -14.87 42.83 6.67
CA GLU A 178 -15.39 43.70 7.73
C GLU A 178 -14.48 43.70 8.96
N LEU A 179 -13.90 42.53 9.25
CA LEU A 179 -12.99 42.36 10.38
C LEU A 179 -11.64 43.06 10.14
N ILE A 180 -11.11 42.98 8.90
CA ILE A 180 -9.94 43.76 8.49
C ILE A 180 -10.21 45.27 8.55
N ALA A 181 -11.37 45.70 8.07
CA ALA A 181 -11.75 47.12 8.10
C ALA A 181 -11.84 47.67 9.53
N TRP A 182 -12.41 46.89 10.47
CA TRP A 182 -12.47 47.27 11.88
C TRP A 182 -11.08 47.41 12.52
N LEU A 183 -10.17 46.46 12.26
CA LEU A 183 -8.79 46.52 12.75
C LEU A 183 -8.05 47.76 12.22
N ALA A 184 -8.22 48.06 10.93
CA ALA A 184 -7.63 49.24 10.31
C ALA A 184 -8.17 50.53 10.94
N MET A 185 -9.48 50.63 11.17
CA MET A 185 -10.12 51.79 11.79
C MET A 185 -9.62 52.03 13.23
N ARG A 186 -9.51 50.97 14.05
CA ARG A 186 -8.96 51.07 15.42
C ARG A 186 -7.53 51.56 15.42
N HIS A 187 -6.71 51.07 14.49
CA HIS A 187 -5.31 51.51 14.38
C HIS A 187 -5.22 53.01 14.05
N GLN A 188 -6.12 53.53 13.22
CA GLN A 188 -6.21 54.97 12.93
C GLN A 188 -6.71 55.79 14.13
N LEU A 189 -7.66 55.27 14.91
CA LEU A 189 -8.12 55.91 16.15
C LEU A 189 -7.03 55.99 17.21
N ALA A 190 -6.28 54.91 17.42
CA ALA A 190 -5.16 54.91 18.38
C ALA A 190 -4.07 55.93 18.01
N LYS A 191 -3.83 56.14 16.71
CA LYS A 191 -2.92 57.18 16.20
C LYS A 191 -3.47 58.61 16.36
N ARG A 192 -4.79 58.78 16.51
CA ARG A 192 -5.47 60.07 16.64
C ARG A 192 -5.71 60.51 18.09
N THR A 193 -5.11 59.84 19.07
CA THR A 193 -5.16 60.28 20.47
C THR A 193 -4.43 61.62 20.61
N PHE A 194 -5.16 62.73 20.48
CA PHE A 194 -4.65 64.08 20.70
C PHE A 194 -4.43 64.28 22.20
N ASN A 195 -3.16 64.49 22.59
CA ASN A 195 -2.82 65.10 23.86
C ASN A 195 -3.55 66.45 23.97
N LYS A 196 -4.56 66.56 24.84
CA LYS A 196 -5.09 67.87 25.23
C LYS A 196 -4.93 68.06 26.72
N THR A 197 -3.82 68.71 27.07
CA THR A 197 -3.56 69.31 28.37
C THR A 197 -4.57 70.42 28.59
N THR A 198 -5.46 70.26 29.57
CA THR A 198 -6.33 71.33 30.06
C THR A 198 -5.47 72.35 30.79
N GLY A 199 -5.01 73.38 30.07
CA GLY A 199 -4.35 74.56 30.65
C GLY A 199 -5.31 75.75 30.61
N VAL A 200 -5.58 76.35 31.76
CA VAL A 200 -6.23 77.67 31.83
C VAL A 200 -5.16 78.70 31.46
N GLU A 201 -5.22 79.27 30.26
CA GLU A 201 -4.41 80.43 29.94
C GLU A 201 -5.14 81.70 30.40
N THR A 202 -4.62 82.34 31.44
CA THR A 202 -4.95 83.74 31.74
C THR A 202 -4.06 84.66 30.91
N GLN A 203 -4.60 85.31 29.88
CA GLN A 203 -3.93 86.45 29.25
C GLN A 203 -4.03 87.66 30.17
N ARG A 204 -2.88 88.18 30.61
CA ARG A 204 -2.80 89.49 31.30
C ARG A 204 -2.22 90.52 30.34
N ASN A 205 -2.89 91.65 30.22
CA ASN A 205 -2.32 92.83 29.57
C ASN A 205 -1.39 93.52 30.59
N PRO A 206 -0.10 93.78 30.31
CA PRO A 206 0.89 94.22 31.31
C PRO A 206 0.69 95.64 31.88
N GLY A 207 -0.49 96.24 31.75
CA GLY A 207 -0.79 97.60 32.21
C GLY A 207 -2.14 97.78 32.90
N ASP A 208 -2.90 96.71 33.17
CA ASP A 208 -4.20 96.80 33.84
C ASP A 208 -4.30 95.74 34.97
N THR A 209 -4.84 96.13 36.13
CA THR A 209 -4.89 95.30 37.34
C THR A 209 -6.22 94.55 37.52
N GLY A 210 -7.14 94.65 36.55
CA GLY A 210 -8.37 93.86 36.50
C GLY A 210 -8.26 92.62 35.61
N ASP A 211 -8.86 91.51 36.04
CA ASP A 211 -8.96 90.28 35.24
C ASP A 211 -9.85 90.52 34.00
N VAL A 212 -9.26 90.49 32.80
CA VAL A 212 -10.00 90.64 31.54
C VAL A 212 -10.46 89.25 31.08
N ALA A 213 -11.60 88.83 31.63
CA ALA A 213 -12.42 87.67 31.25
C ALA A 213 -11.78 86.26 31.34
N THR A 214 -12.44 85.36 32.06
CA THR A 214 -12.18 83.91 32.04
C THR A 214 -13.06 83.24 30.98
N GLY A 215 -12.45 82.73 29.91
CA GLY A 215 -13.11 81.87 28.94
C GLY A 215 -12.83 80.41 29.24
N THR A 216 -13.87 79.61 29.48
CA THR A 216 -13.74 78.15 29.52
C THR A 216 -14.00 77.61 28.11
N HIS A 217 -12.96 77.13 27.43
CA HIS A 217 -13.15 76.35 26.21
C HIS A 217 -13.48 74.91 26.60
N SER A 218 -14.76 74.56 26.53
CA SER A 218 -15.21 73.16 26.56
C SER A 218 -15.27 72.67 25.12
N ASP A 219 -14.46 71.66 24.81
CA ASP A 219 -14.49 70.91 23.56
C ASP A 219 -15.06 69.55 23.96
N ASP A 220 -16.35 69.34 23.75
CA ASP A 220 -17.10 68.20 24.30
C ASP A 220 -16.89 66.89 23.52
N GLY A 221 -15.98 66.88 22.54
CA GLY A 221 -15.37 65.67 21.99
C GLY A 221 -16.33 64.63 21.41
N THR A 222 -17.61 64.95 21.21
CA THR A 222 -18.62 63.97 20.79
C THR A 222 -19.71 64.60 19.93
N THR A 223 -19.46 64.73 18.63
CA THR A 223 -20.57 64.67 17.66
C THR A 223 -20.10 64.05 16.34
N THR A 224 -20.06 62.72 16.31
CA THR A 224 -20.10 61.97 15.06
C THR A 224 -21.53 61.45 14.91
N THR A 225 -22.39 62.21 14.24
CA THR A 225 -23.67 61.69 13.77
C THR A 225 -23.42 60.75 12.59
N LEU A 226 -23.67 59.46 12.81
CA LEU A 226 -23.76 58.45 11.77
C LEU A 226 -25.11 58.61 11.05
N ASP A 227 -25.11 59.23 9.87
CA ASP A 227 -26.25 59.14 8.97
C ASP A 227 -26.24 57.78 8.26
N LYS A 228 -27.37 57.08 8.37
CA LYS A 228 -27.59 55.77 7.75
C LYS A 228 -27.64 55.91 6.23
N LEU A 229 -26.87 55.06 5.54
CA LEU A 229 -27.08 54.76 4.13
C LEU A 229 -28.50 54.18 3.95
N THR A 230 -29.29 54.79 3.09
CA THR A 230 -30.30 54.11 2.26
C THR A 230 -29.70 53.77 0.92
#